data_AF-U2CB08-F1
#
_entry.id   AF-U2CB08-F1
#
_cell.length_a   1.000
_cell.length_b   1.000
_cell.length_c   1.000
_cell.angle_alpha   90.00
_cell.angle_beta   90.00
_cell.angle_gamma   90.00
#
_symmetry.space_group_name_H-M   'P 1'
#
loop_
_entity.id
_entity.type
_entity.pdbx_description
1 polymer ?
#
loop_
_entity_poly.entity_id
_entity_poly.type
_entity_poly.pdbx_seq_one_letter_code
_entity_poly.pdbx_strand_id
1 'polypeptide(L)'
;MQNYIVVSRKNLQKPLEAPKFYAMARSGRKVSVKDVCKRISERSSYSKGELEGCIGEFLIEILNVLGEGNIVQLGDLGNFRMSIKTGTPTKTEKEFTTSCIKQGRVLFHPGNDLRKLCKTMDFVLYKPDTKPETEGKPKPPATSGDNAHGGGGSGLPEAPDPGL
;
A
#
# COMPACT_ATOMS: atom_id res chain seq x y z
N MET A 1 16.67 -12.07 -3.16
CA MET A 1 16.62 -11.87 -1.70
C MET A 1 15.80 -10.63 -1.40
N GLN A 2 14.76 -10.76 -0.57
CA GLN A 2 13.85 -9.70 -0.18
C GLN A 2 14.19 -9.21 1.23
N ASN A 3 14.55 -7.93 1.35
CA ASN A 3 14.76 -7.31 2.66
C ASN A 3 13.44 -7.17 3.41
N TYR A 4 13.43 -7.39 4.72
CA TYR A 4 12.26 -7.15 5.57
C TYR A 4 12.62 -6.42 6.86
N ILE A 5 11.63 -5.71 7.43
CA ILE A 5 11.69 -5.16 8.78
C ILE A 5 10.65 -5.86 9.65
N VAL A 6 10.84 -5.83 10.97
CA VAL A 6 9.87 -6.34 11.94
C VAL A 6 9.08 -5.16 12.50
N VAL A 7 7.76 -5.21 12.41
CA VAL A 7 6.86 -4.18 12.96
C VAL A 7 5.91 -4.78 13.98
N SER A 8 5.62 -4.06 15.07
CA SER A 8 4.53 -4.43 15.97
C SER A 8 3.21 -3.88 15.45
N ARG A 9 2.16 -4.71 15.43
CA ARG A 9 0.79 -4.26 15.11
C ARG A 9 -0.21 -4.83 16.12
N LYS A 10 -1.20 -4.00 16.46
CA LYS A 10 -2.38 -4.41 17.23
C LYS A 10 -3.35 -5.16 16.31
N ASN A 11 -4.00 -6.19 16.84
CA ASN A 11 -5.04 -6.89 16.12
C ASN A 11 -6.35 -6.07 16.16
N LEU A 12 -6.86 -5.61 15.02
CA LEU A 12 -8.09 -4.84 14.96
C LEU A 12 -9.32 -5.65 15.37
N GLN A 13 -9.29 -6.97 15.19
CA GLN A 13 -10.39 -7.85 15.62
C GLN A 13 -10.37 -8.14 17.13
N LYS A 14 -9.21 -7.97 17.78
CA LYS A 14 -9.01 -8.22 19.21
C LYS A 14 -8.12 -7.13 19.83
N PRO A 15 -8.67 -5.92 20.06
CA PRO A 15 -7.88 -4.74 20.45
C PRO A 15 -7.19 -4.86 21.80
N LEU A 16 -7.68 -5.75 22.67
CA LEU A 16 -7.16 -5.99 24.02
C LEU A 16 -5.97 -6.96 24.05
N GLU A 17 -5.70 -7.69 22.96
CA GLU A 17 -4.50 -8.54 22.89
C GLU A 17 -3.24 -7.66 22.74
N ALA A 18 -2.14 -8.11 23.35
CA ALA A 18 -0.85 -7.48 23.18
C ALA A 18 -0.44 -7.42 21.68
N PRO A 19 0.26 -6.37 21.24
CA PRO A 19 0.73 -6.26 19.86
C PRO A 19 1.56 -7.48 19.44
N LYS A 20 1.32 -7.96 18.22
CA LYS A 20 2.11 -9.05 17.61
C LYS A 20 3.11 -8.46 16.62
N PHE A 21 4.21 -9.17 16.42
CA PHE A 21 5.26 -8.78 15.48
C PHE A 21 5.03 -9.40 14.11
N TYR A 22 5.15 -8.60 13.06
CA TYR A 22 4.93 -9.00 11.68
C TYR A 22 6.13 -8.57 10.82
N ALA A 23 6.54 -9.44 9.90
CA ALA A 23 7.50 -9.07 8.87
C ALA A 23 6.82 -8.17 7.83
N MET A 24 7.49 -7.09 7.45
CA MET A 24 7.07 -6.21 6.36
C MET A 24 8.19 -6.14 5.33
N ALA A 25 7.87 -6.47 4.08
CA ALA A 25 8.81 -6.36 2.98
C ALA A 25 9.26 -4.90 2.81
N ARG A 26 10.58 -4.70 2.70
CA ARG A 26 11.22 -3.42 2.42
C ARG A 26 11.69 -3.39 0.98
N SER A 27 11.05 -2.57 0.15
CA SER A 27 11.47 -2.35 -1.23
C SER A 27 12.74 -1.50 -1.28
N GLY A 28 13.71 -1.90 -2.12
CA GLY A 28 14.97 -1.17 -2.26
C GLY A 28 14.82 0.15 -3.04
N ARG A 29 14.28 0.08 -4.26
CA ARG A 29 13.98 1.26 -5.08
C ARG A 29 12.75 1.01 -5.94
N LYS A 30 12.10 2.09 -6.37
CA LYS A 30 11.10 2.05 -7.44
C LYS A 30 11.83 2.04 -8.78
N VAL A 31 11.42 1.13 -9.68
CA VAL A 31 11.92 1.06 -11.06
C VAL A 31 10.81 1.57 -11.98
N SER A 32 11.12 2.57 -12.82
CA SER A 32 10.13 3.16 -13.73
C SER A 32 9.93 2.32 -14.98
N VAL A 33 8.84 2.56 -15.73
CA VAL A 33 8.62 1.94 -17.05
C VAL A 33 9.79 2.23 -17.99
N LYS A 34 10.29 3.48 -18.01
CA LYS A 34 11.45 3.87 -18.81
C LYS A 34 12.70 3.05 -18.49
N ASP A 35 12.95 2.80 -17.20
CA ASP A 35 14.07 1.96 -16.76
C ASP A 35 13.89 0.50 -17.19
N VAL A 36 12.68 -0.03 -17.10
CA VAL A 36 12.36 -1.40 -17.54
C VAL A 36 12.54 -1.52 -19.06
N CYS A 37 11.98 -0.61 -19.84
CA CYS A 37 12.10 -0.57 -21.30
C CYS A 37 13.56 -0.46 -21.73
N LYS A 38 14.37 0.37 -21.05
CA LYS A 38 15.82 0.44 -21.29
C LYS A 38 16.47 -0.93 -21.13
N ARG A 39 16.26 -1.61 -20.00
CA ARG A 39 16.84 -2.95 -19.74
C ARG A 39 16.37 -4.01 -20.74
N ILE A 40 15.17 -3.90 -21.29
CA ILE A 40 14.65 -4.80 -22.33
C ILE A 40 15.31 -4.50 -23.67
N SER A 41 15.37 -3.23 -24.07
CA SER A 41 16.01 -2.82 -25.34
C SER A 41 17.49 -3.21 -25.41
N GLU A 42 18.20 -3.27 -24.28
CA GLU A 42 19.61 -3.69 -24.21
C GLU A 42 19.81 -5.19 -24.49
N ARG A 43 18.75 -6.02 -24.40
CA ARG A 43 18.80 -7.48 -24.60
C ARG A 43 17.84 -8.00 -25.67
N SER A 44 17.26 -7.11 -26.46
CA SER A 44 16.24 -7.44 -27.47
C SER A 44 16.32 -6.46 -28.63
N SER A 45 15.63 -6.74 -29.72
CA SER A 45 15.52 -5.85 -30.88
C SER A 45 14.44 -4.78 -30.73
N TYR A 46 13.67 -4.76 -29.63
CA TYR A 46 12.61 -3.78 -29.45
C TYR A 46 13.19 -2.40 -29.10
N SER A 47 12.71 -1.38 -29.79
CA SER A 47 12.98 0.00 -29.42
C SER A 47 12.27 0.35 -28.11
N LYS A 48 12.79 1.33 -27.39
CA LYS A 48 12.15 1.82 -26.16
C LYS A 48 10.75 2.37 -26.42
N GLY A 49 10.54 3.01 -27.57
CA GLY A 49 9.24 3.56 -27.98
C GLY A 49 8.19 2.47 -28.20
N GLU A 50 8.56 1.39 -28.89
CA GLU A 50 7.66 0.24 -29.09
C GLU A 50 7.27 -0.42 -27.76
N LEU A 51 8.22 -0.55 -26.83
CA LEU A 51 7.95 -1.14 -25.51
C LEU A 51 7.03 -0.27 -24.66
N GLU A 52 7.27 1.04 -24.63
CA GLU A 52 6.41 1.98 -23.90
C GLU A 52 5.00 2.02 -24.51
N GLY A 53 4.89 2.06 -25.84
CA GLY A 53 3.63 1.99 -26.55
C GLY A 53 2.87 0.69 -26.26
N CYS A 54 3.54 -0.46 -26.36
CA CYS A 54 2.95 -1.77 -26.09
C CYS A 54 2.40 -1.89 -24.66
N ILE A 55 3.12 -1.39 -23.64
CA ILE A 55 2.61 -1.36 -22.26
C ILE A 55 1.36 -0.48 -22.15
N GLY A 56 1.33 0.66 -22.85
CA GLY A 56 0.17 1.54 -22.91
C GLY A 56 -1.04 0.88 -23.56
N GLU A 57 -0.85 0.25 -24.72
CA GLU A 57 -1.90 -0.47 -25.45
C GLU A 57 -2.46 -1.64 -24.62
N PHE A 58 -1.61 -2.41 -23.94
CA PHE A 58 -2.10 -3.46 -23.03
C PHE A 58 -2.92 -2.89 -21.88
N LEU A 59 -2.56 -1.73 -21.32
CA LEU A 59 -3.37 -1.10 -20.29
C LEU A 59 -4.74 -0.70 -20.83
N ILE A 60 -4.80 -0.10 -22.02
CA ILE A 60 -6.06 0.27 -22.68
C ILE A 60 -6.93 -0.98 -22.88
N GLU A 61 -6.36 -2.06 -23.40
CA GLU A 61 -7.11 -3.28 -23.65
C GLU A 61 -7.58 -3.96 -22.36
N ILE A 62 -6.77 -3.93 -21.30
CA ILE A 62 -7.19 -4.39 -19.98
C ILE A 62 -8.42 -3.60 -19.49
N LEU A 63 -8.43 -2.27 -19.67
CA LEU A 63 -9.55 -1.43 -19.27
C LEU A 63 -10.83 -1.77 -20.05
N ASN A 64 -10.72 -1.99 -21.37
CA ASN A 64 -11.85 -2.34 -22.23
C ASN A 64 -12.48 -3.67 -21.80
N VAL A 65 -11.67 -4.74 -21.73
CA VAL A 65 -12.15 -6.08 -21.38
C VAL A 65 -12.72 -6.12 -19.96
N LEU A 66 -12.11 -5.41 -18.98
CA LEU A 66 -12.69 -5.31 -17.64
C LEU A 66 -13.99 -4.51 -17.61
N GLY A 67 -14.12 -3.49 -18.46
CA GLY A 67 -15.33 -2.69 -18.63
C GLY A 67 -16.50 -3.50 -19.19
N GLU A 68 -16.21 -4.51 -20.01
CA GLU A 68 -17.17 -5.50 -20.50
C GLU A 68 -17.56 -6.55 -19.45
N GLY A 69 -16.92 -6.54 -18.27
CA GLY A 69 -17.13 -7.53 -17.21
C GLY A 69 -16.35 -8.83 -17.41
N ASN A 70 -15.45 -8.87 -18.40
CA ASN A 70 -14.62 -10.03 -18.71
C ASN A 70 -13.35 -10.09 -17.82
N ILE A 71 -12.61 -11.19 -17.94
CA ILE A 71 -11.33 -11.41 -17.27
C ILE A 71 -10.21 -11.33 -18.31
N VAL A 72 -9.17 -10.56 -18.02
CA VAL A 72 -7.98 -10.49 -18.87
C VAL A 72 -6.92 -11.44 -18.33
N GLN A 73 -6.51 -12.43 -19.13
CA GLN A 73 -5.41 -13.34 -18.81
C GLN A 73 -4.21 -13.03 -19.71
N LEU A 74 -3.08 -12.67 -19.10
CA LEU A 74 -1.83 -12.37 -19.79
C LEU A 74 -0.80 -13.47 -19.55
N GLY A 75 -1.10 -14.69 -20.01
CA GLY A 75 -0.20 -15.84 -19.89
C GLY A 75 0.31 -16.06 -18.46
N ASP A 76 1.62 -16.25 -18.30
CA ASP A 76 2.27 -16.47 -17.00
C ASP A 76 2.42 -15.21 -16.13
N LEU A 77 2.10 -14.02 -16.67
CA LEU A 77 2.06 -12.81 -15.86
C LEU A 77 0.93 -12.89 -14.83
N GLY A 78 -0.26 -13.26 -15.27
CA GLY A 78 -1.43 -13.43 -14.39
C GLY A 78 -2.73 -12.90 -14.99
N ASN A 79 -3.71 -12.72 -14.10
CA ASN A 79 -5.09 -12.42 -14.48
C ASN A 79 -5.60 -11.16 -13.80
N PHE A 80 -6.26 -10.29 -14.56
CA PHE A 80 -7.00 -9.14 -14.06
C PHE A 80 -8.50 -9.43 -14.09
N ARG A 81 -9.21 -9.14 -12.99
CA ARG A 81 -10.68 -9.26 -12.93
C ARG A 81 -11.30 -8.17 -12.09
N MET A 82 -12.58 -7.92 -12.32
CA MET A 82 -13.40 -7.05 -11.47
C MET A 82 -13.80 -7.76 -10.16
N SER A 83 -13.87 -6.99 -9.08
CA SER A 83 -14.42 -7.35 -7.78
C SER A 83 -15.25 -6.20 -7.26
N ILE A 84 -16.34 -6.51 -6.56
CA ILE A 84 -17.26 -5.50 -6.04
C ILE A 84 -17.11 -5.43 -4.53
N LYS A 85 -17.06 -4.21 -3.98
CA LYS A 85 -17.13 -3.97 -2.54
C LYS A 85 -18.52 -3.46 -2.18
N THR A 86 -19.23 -4.25 -1.37
CA THR A 86 -20.48 -3.81 -0.74
C THR A 86 -20.18 -2.76 0.32
N GLY A 87 -20.96 -1.68 0.30
CA GLY A 87 -20.96 -0.64 1.33
C GLY A 87 -21.99 -0.93 2.40
N THR A 88 -23.24 -1.13 1.96
CA THR A 88 -24.39 -1.36 2.83
C THR A 88 -24.87 -2.80 2.64
N PRO A 89 -24.58 -3.73 3.57
CA PRO A 89 -25.12 -5.08 3.50
C PRO A 89 -26.63 -5.06 3.82
N THR A 90 -27.40 -5.91 3.14
CA THR A 90 -28.84 -6.07 3.38
C THR A 90 -29.12 -7.40 4.07
N LYS A 91 -30.29 -7.52 4.73
CA LYS A 91 -30.67 -8.76 5.42
C LYS A 91 -31.23 -9.79 4.45
N THR A 92 -31.89 -9.32 3.39
CA THR A 92 -32.47 -10.15 2.34
C THR A 92 -31.95 -9.75 0.97
N GLU A 93 -32.00 -10.68 0.01
CA GLU A 93 -31.61 -10.42 -1.38
C GLU A 93 -32.52 -9.38 -2.04
N LYS A 94 -33.83 -9.40 -1.73
CA LYS A 94 -34.82 -8.47 -2.30
C LYS A 94 -34.55 -7.01 -1.93
N GLU A 95 -33.91 -6.75 -0.79
CA GLU A 95 -33.50 -5.42 -0.35
C GLU A 95 -32.24 -4.92 -1.07
N PHE A 96 -31.47 -5.84 -1.68
CA PHE A 96 -30.20 -5.49 -2.29
C PHE A 96 -30.42 -4.79 -3.64
N THR A 97 -29.85 -3.60 -3.77
CA THR A 97 -29.87 -2.83 -5.02
C THR A 97 -28.47 -2.37 -5.37
N THR A 98 -28.28 -1.82 -6.57
CA THR A 98 -26.98 -1.27 -6.99
C THR A 98 -26.47 -0.17 -6.06
N SER A 99 -27.37 0.55 -5.37
CA SER A 99 -26.99 1.56 -4.37
C SER A 99 -26.27 0.98 -3.14
N CYS A 100 -26.40 -0.31 -2.86
CA CYS A 100 -25.67 -1.01 -1.80
C CYS A 100 -24.19 -1.22 -2.14
N ILE A 101 -23.82 -1.09 -3.43
CA ILE A 101 -22.45 -1.23 -3.92
C ILE A 101 -21.69 0.06 -3.66
N LYS A 102 -20.53 -0.05 -3.00
CA LYS A 102 -19.67 1.10 -2.71
C LYS A 102 -18.69 1.42 -3.82
N GLN A 103 -18.07 0.40 -4.41
CA GLN A 103 -17.05 0.57 -5.46
C GLN A 103 -16.72 -0.76 -6.15
N GLY A 104 -16.32 -0.67 -7.42
CA GLY A 104 -15.59 -1.70 -8.13
C GLY A 104 -14.09 -1.67 -7.79
N ARG A 105 -13.41 -2.81 -7.93
CA ARG A 105 -11.98 -2.99 -7.69
C ARG A 105 -11.41 -3.90 -8.75
N VAL A 106 -10.25 -3.55 -9.29
CA VAL A 106 -9.46 -4.47 -10.12
C VAL A 106 -8.62 -5.34 -9.20
N LEU A 107 -8.70 -6.65 -9.38
CA LEU A 107 -7.86 -7.64 -8.70
C LEU A 107 -6.88 -8.25 -9.69
N PHE A 108 -5.60 -8.20 -9.36
CA PHE A 108 -4.56 -8.94 -10.06
C PHE A 108 -4.24 -10.23 -9.32
N HIS A 109 -4.33 -11.36 -10.03
CA HIS A 109 -3.91 -12.67 -9.53
C HIS A 109 -2.59 -13.04 -10.21
N PRO A 110 -1.48 -13.14 -9.47
CA PRO A 110 -0.17 -13.40 -10.05
C PRO A 110 -0.15 -14.77 -10.72
N GLY A 111 0.41 -14.87 -11.92
CA GLY A 111 0.55 -16.13 -12.67
C GLY A 111 1.59 -17.08 -12.06
N ASN A 112 1.85 -18.18 -12.76
CA ASN A 112 2.66 -19.29 -12.21
C ASN A 112 4.07 -18.85 -11.81
N ASP A 113 4.76 -18.11 -12.67
CA ASP A 113 6.16 -17.77 -12.43
C ASP A 113 6.35 -16.77 -11.29
N LEU A 114 5.42 -15.81 -11.15
CA LEU A 114 5.39 -14.91 -9.99
C LEU A 114 5.13 -15.69 -8.69
N ARG A 115 4.25 -16.69 -8.70
CA ARG A 115 4.01 -17.55 -7.53
C ARG A 115 5.21 -18.43 -7.20
N LYS A 116 5.92 -18.96 -8.20
CA LYS A 116 7.16 -19.73 -8.00
C LYS A 116 8.27 -18.87 -7.40
N LEU A 117 8.41 -17.62 -7.87
CA LEU A 117 9.34 -16.65 -7.30
C LEU A 117 9.07 -16.47 -5.78
N CYS A 118 7.81 -16.29 -5.38
CA CYS A 118 7.46 -16.15 -3.96
C CYS A 118 7.83 -17.37 -3.10
N LYS A 119 7.86 -18.58 -3.67
CA LYS A 119 8.23 -19.82 -2.95
C LYS A 119 9.73 -20.01 -2.80
N THR A 120 10.51 -19.40 -3.68
CA THR A 120 11.98 -19.60 -3.77
C THR A 120 12.76 -18.37 -3.29
N MET A 121 12.07 -17.30 -2.90
CA MET A 121 12.69 -16.06 -2.45
C MET A 121 13.27 -16.21 -1.04
N ASP A 122 14.57 -15.92 -0.89
CA ASP A 122 15.19 -15.75 0.42
C ASP A 122 14.83 -14.40 1.06
N PHE A 123 14.71 -14.38 2.39
CA PHE A 123 14.40 -13.18 3.17
C PHE A 123 15.58 -12.79 4.07
N VAL A 124 15.90 -11.50 4.11
CA VAL A 124 16.96 -10.97 4.99
C VAL A 124 16.45 -9.80 5.82
N LEU A 125 16.75 -9.85 7.12
CA LEU A 125 16.42 -8.78 8.04
C LEU A 125 17.24 -7.54 7.68
N TYR A 126 16.57 -6.44 7.37
CA TYR A 126 17.22 -5.18 7.10
C TYR A 126 17.79 -4.60 8.40
N LYS A 127 19.11 -4.43 8.45
CA LYS A 127 19.83 -3.69 9.49
C LYS A 127 20.33 -2.39 8.87
N PRO A 128 19.82 -1.21 9.26
CA PRO A 128 20.42 0.04 8.83
C PRO A 128 21.85 0.12 9.37
N ASP A 129 22.80 0.52 8.54
CA ASP A 129 24.17 0.79 8.99
C ASP A 129 24.12 1.81 10.13
N THR A 130 24.47 1.37 11.33
CA THR A 130 24.51 2.23 12.50
C THR A 130 25.74 3.11 12.35
N LYS A 131 25.57 4.41 12.08
CA LYS A 131 26.62 5.38 12.41
C LYS A 131 26.85 5.26 13.92
N PRO A 132 28.10 5.24 14.42
CA PRO A 132 28.34 5.16 15.87
C PRO A 132 27.76 6.43 16.53
N GLU A 133 26.69 6.26 17.31
CA GLU A 133 26.22 7.28 18.24
C GLU A 133 27.20 7.34 19.40
N THR A 134 27.95 8.43 19.48
CA THR A 134 28.73 8.82 20.66
C THR A 134 27.81 8.90 21.88
N GLU A 135 28.18 8.14 22.91
CA GLU A 135 27.56 8.14 24.23
C GLU A 135 27.57 9.54 24.85
N GLY A 136 26.46 9.93 25.47
CA GLY A 136 26.37 11.19 26.21
C GLY A 136 24.97 11.52 26.72
N LYS A 137 24.40 10.70 27.62
CA LYS A 137 23.34 11.18 28.53
C LYS A 137 23.98 11.85 29.75
N PRO A 138 23.41 12.99 30.19
CA PRO A 138 23.10 13.09 31.62
C PRO A 138 21.60 13.20 31.90
N LYS A 139 21.27 12.74 33.11
CA LYS A 139 19.96 12.50 33.76
C LYS A 139 19.21 13.81 34.09
N PRO A 140 17.86 13.81 34.21
CA PRO A 140 17.07 15.01 34.51
C PRO A 140 17.18 15.44 35.98
N PRO A 141 17.09 16.75 36.30
CA PRO A 141 16.86 17.18 37.68
C PRO A 141 15.37 17.13 38.02
N ALA A 142 15.13 16.77 39.29
CA ALA A 142 13.83 16.65 39.92
C ALA A 142 13.17 18.01 40.20
N THR A 143 11.86 17.92 40.38
CA THR A 143 10.87 18.94 40.74
C THR A 143 11.20 19.74 42.00
N SER A 144 10.94 21.05 41.95
CA SER A 144 10.53 21.86 43.10
C SER A 144 9.46 22.84 42.62
N GLY A 145 8.25 22.71 43.16
CA GLY A 145 7.13 23.58 42.82
C GLY A 145 7.20 24.92 43.53
N ASP A 146 6.47 25.89 42.98
CA ASP A 146 5.83 26.96 43.75
C ASP A 146 4.62 27.51 42.96
N ASN A 147 3.53 27.71 43.71
CA ASN A 147 2.22 28.22 43.27
C ASN A 147 2.23 29.75 43.14
N ALA A 148 1.57 30.30 42.13
CA ALA A 148 0.70 31.51 42.18
C ALA A 148 0.11 31.76 40.77
N HIS A 149 -1.18 31.59 40.52
CA HIS A 149 -2.33 32.49 40.72
C HIS A 149 -2.51 33.58 39.64
N GLY A 150 -3.71 33.62 39.01
CA GLY A 150 -4.22 34.69 38.14
C GLY A 150 -4.51 34.22 36.71
N GLY A 151 -5.72 33.74 36.39
CA GLY A 151 -6.83 34.57 35.85
C GLY A 151 -6.78 34.52 34.31
N GLY A 152 -7.70 33.92 33.56
CA GLY A 152 -9.16 34.08 33.51
C GLY A 152 -9.49 34.50 32.07
N GLY A 153 -10.36 33.78 31.35
CA GLY A 153 -10.80 34.19 30.01
C GLY A 153 -11.25 33.05 29.09
N SER A 154 -12.55 32.80 29.10
CA SER A 154 -13.32 31.90 28.24
C SER A 154 -13.38 32.33 26.77
N GLY A 155 -13.44 31.37 25.83
CA GLY A 155 -13.84 31.60 24.44
C GLY A 155 -13.70 30.34 23.57
N LEU A 156 -14.78 29.57 23.47
CA LEU A 156 -14.99 28.48 22.50
C LEU A 156 -15.42 29.07 21.13
N PRO A 157 -15.51 28.26 20.04
CA PRO A 157 -14.86 28.50 18.76
C PRO A 157 -15.77 29.16 17.71
N GLU A 158 -15.15 29.74 16.69
CA GLU A 158 -15.86 30.19 15.49
C GLU A 158 -15.24 29.55 14.24
N ALA A 159 -16.08 28.81 13.51
CA ALA A 159 -15.92 28.45 12.11
C ALA A 159 -17.35 28.37 11.54
N PRO A 160 -17.58 28.45 10.22
CA PRO A 160 -16.74 28.92 9.10
C PRO A 160 -17.46 30.00 8.24
N ASP A 161 -16.83 30.53 7.19
CA ASP A 161 -17.58 31.14 6.07
C ASP A 161 -17.01 30.63 4.71
N PRO A 162 -17.86 30.40 3.69
CA PRO A 162 -17.54 29.64 2.48
C PRO A 162 -17.23 30.54 1.28
N GLY A 163 -16.55 29.97 0.28
CA GLY A 163 -16.66 30.42 -1.11
C GLY A 163 -15.36 30.92 -1.75
N LEU A 164 -14.74 30.06 -2.57
CA LEU A 164 -14.65 30.17 -4.04
C LEU A 164 -13.89 28.95 -4.59
#